data_AF-A0A3M1J3U6-F1
#
_entry.id   AF-A0A3M1J3U6-F1
#
_cell.length_a   1.000
_cell.length_b   1.000
_cell.length_c   1.000
_cell.angle_alpha   90.00
_cell.angle_beta   90.00
_cell.angle_gamma   90.00
#
_symmetry.space_group_name_H-M   'P 1'
#
loop_
_entity.id
_entity.type
_entity.pdbx_description
1 polymer ?
#
loop_
_entity_poly.entity_id
_entity_poly.type
_entity_poly.pdbx_seq_one_letter_code
_entity_poly.pdbx_strand_id
1 'polypeptide(L)'
;MTQPFITAFKILGHFWLEEPSPQDAGLITALPELAELLPGTDPAALDALAVEYQRLFGFNLPPYESVFVDPTAMLLAPATERVQQVYRQAGWT
;
A
#
# COMPACT_ATOMS: atom_id res chain seq x y z
N MET A 1 5.35 -11.89 20.83
CA MET A 1 4.04 -11.47 20.30
C MET A 1 4.11 -10.32 19.27
N THR A 2 5.29 -9.82 18.90
CA THR A 2 5.49 -8.67 17.99
C THR A 2 5.57 -9.02 16.49
N GLN A 3 5.75 -10.29 16.14
CA GLN A 3 5.95 -10.72 14.74
C GLN A 3 4.70 -10.55 13.85
N PRO A 4 3.48 -10.95 14.25
CA PRO A 4 2.32 -10.93 13.35
C PRO A 4 1.92 -9.52 12.92
N PHE A 5 1.96 -8.56 13.85
CA PHE A 5 1.67 -7.16 13.57
C PHE A 5 2.66 -6.55 12.58
N ILE A 6 3.95 -6.77 12.77
CA ILE A 6 4.99 -6.26 11.85
C ILE A 6 4.82 -6.89 10.46
N THR A 7 4.54 -8.19 10.38
CA THR A 7 4.29 -8.89 9.12
C THR A 7 3.07 -8.32 8.40
N ALA A 8 1.95 -8.12 9.10
CA ALA A 8 0.76 -7.51 8.52
C ALA A 8 1.03 -6.09 7.99
N PHE A 9 1.74 -5.24 8.75
CA PHE A 9 2.10 -3.89 8.29
C PHE A 9 2.99 -3.92 7.05
N LYS A 10 3.93 -4.86 6.95
CA LYS A 10 4.78 -5.01 5.77
C LYS A 10 4.00 -5.46 4.54
N ILE A 11 3.11 -6.45 4.70
CA ILE A 11 2.27 -6.96 3.60
C ILE A 11 1.32 -5.87 3.11
N LEU A 12 0.64 -5.18 4.03
CA LEU A 12 -0.24 -4.08 3.66
C LEU A 12 0.55 -2.94 3.01
N GLY A 13 1.71 -2.58 3.57
CA GLY A 13 2.59 -1.55 2.99
C GLY A 13 3.03 -1.88 1.56
N HIS A 14 3.37 -3.15 1.28
CA HIS A 14 3.68 -3.63 -0.06
C HIS A 14 2.53 -3.36 -1.03
N PHE A 15 1.31 -3.78 -0.70
CA PHE A 15 0.12 -3.60 -1.55
C PHE A 15 -0.46 -2.17 -1.57
N TRP A 16 0.08 -1.24 -0.78
CA TRP A 16 -0.21 0.19 -0.91
C TRP A 16 0.78 0.91 -1.83
N LEU A 17 1.94 0.31 -2.08
CA LEU A 17 3.02 0.89 -2.88
C LEU A 17 3.12 0.26 -4.26
N GLU A 18 2.83 -1.03 -4.37
CA GLU A 18 3.03 -1.83 -5.57
C GLU A 18 1.74 -2.56 -5.98
N GLU A 19 1.57 -2.70 -7.30
CA GLU A 19 0.50 -3.52 -7.87
C GLU A 19 0.66 -4.98 -7.42
N PRO A 20 -0.42 -5.68 -7.02
CA PRO A 20 -0.36 -7.11 -6.77
C PRO A 20 0.14 -7.88 -8.00
N SER A 21 1.03 -8.83 -7.79
CA SER A 21 1.61 -9.66 -8.83
C SER A 21 1.51 -11.15 -8.48
N PRO A 22 1.65 -12.08 -9.45
CA PRO A 22 1.66 -13.51 -9.16
C PRO A 22 2.74 -13.95 -8.14
N GLN A 23 3.80 -13.16 -7.95
CA GLN A 23 4.86 -13.45 -6.98
C GLN A 23 4.43 -13.23 -5.53
N ASP A 24 3.35 -12.48 -5.33
CA ASP A 24 2.85 -12.09 -3.99
C ASP A 24 1.94 -13.13 -3.34
N ALA A 25 1.61 -14.22 -4.04
CA ALA A 25 0.78 -15.30 -3.50
C ALA A 25 1.34 -15.84 -2.15
N GLY A 26 2.66 -15.93 -2.03
CA GLY A 26 3.33 -16.31 -0.77
C GLY A 26 3.17 -15.28 0.35
N LEU A 27 3.12 -13.99 0.03
CA LEU A 27 2.91 -12.93 1.00
C LEU A 27 1.47 -12.92 1.51
N ILE A 28 0.51 -13.10 0.61
CA ILE A 28 -0.92 -13.13 0.95
C ILE A 28 -1.24 -14.33 1.85
N THR A 29 -0.72 -15.51 1.50
CA THR A 29 -0.91 -16.72 2.31
C THR A 29 -0.27 -16.64 3.70
N ALA A 30 0.74 -15.78 3.88
CA ALA A 30 1.33 -15.50 5.20
C ALA A 30 0.44 -14.63 6.11
N LEU A 31 -0.66 -14.07 5.59
CA LEU A 31 -1.70 -13.36 6.34
C LEU A 31 -3.08 -13.98 6.02
N PRO A 32 -3.45 -15.09 6.67
CA PRO A 32 -4.65 -15.86 6.34
C PRO A 32 -5.94 -15.02 6.31
N GLU A 33 -6.07 -14.06 7.23
CA GLU A 33 -7.22 -13.17 7.31
C GLU A 33 -7.38 -12.29 6.06
N LEU A 34 -6.27 -11.94 5.39
CA LEU A 34 -6.31 -11.26 4.10
C LEU A 34 -6.67 -12.24 2.98
N ALA A 35 -6.07 -13.43 2.98
CA ALA A 35 -6.33 -14.44 1.97
C ALA A 35 -7.82 -14.85 1.90
N GLU A 36 -8.49 -14.93 3.05
CA GLU A 36 -9.93 -15.24 3.15
C GLU A 36 -10.84 -14.15 2.54
N LEU A 37 -10.37 -12.91 2.46
CA LEU A 37 -11.13 -11.77 1.94
C LEU A 37 -10.90 -11.53 0.44
N LEU A 38 -9.86 -12.12 -0.14
CA LEU A 38 -9.56 -11.97 -1.56
C LEU A 38 -10.43 -12.92 -2.41
N PRO A 39 -10.79 -12.50 -3.64
CA PRO A 39 -11.53 -13.36 -4.56
C PRO A 39 -10.74 -14.59 -5.01
N GLY A 40 -9.42 -14.58 -4.85
CA GLY A 40 -8.49 -15.68 -5.14
C GLY A 40 -7.04 -15.23 -5.00
N THR A 41 -6.12 -16.19 -4.96
CA THR A 41 -4.65 -15.95 -4.94
C THR A 41 -3.94 -16.63 -6.10
N ASP A 42 -4.67 -17.17 -7.07
CA ASP A 42 -4.11 -17.68 -8.30
C ASP A 42 -3.68 -16.52 -9.22
N PRO A 43 -2.81 -16.77 -10.21
CA PRO A 43 -2.29 -15.71 -11.07
C PRO A 43 -3.38 -14.85 -11.74
N ALA A 44 -4.48 -15.44 -12.19
CA ALA A 44 -5.53 -14.68 -12.88
C ALA A 44 -6.30 -13.75 -11.91
N ALA A 45 -6.51 -14.19 -10.68
CA ALA A 45 -7.09 -13.35 -9.63
C ALA A 45 -6.17 -12.17 -9.26
N LEU A 46 -4.86 -12.40 -9.20
CA LEU A 46 -3.87 -11.36 -8.89
C LEU A 46 -3.72 -10.35 -10.04
N ASP A 47 -3.73 -10.81 -11.30
CA ASP A 47 -3.75 -9.92 -12.47
C ASP A 47 -5.01 -9.04 -12.49
N ALA A 48 -6.17 -9.58 -12.12
CA ALA A 48 -7.40 -8.80 -12.02
C ALA A 48 -7.31 -7.75 -10.90
N LEU A 49 -6.68 -8.08 -9.76
CA LEU A 49 -6.44 -7.11 -8.69
C LEU A 49 -5.43 -6.03 -9.10
N ALA A 50 -4.42 -6.34 -9.91
CA ALA A 50 -3.50 -5.35 -10.48
C ALA A 50 -4.24 -4.32 -11.36
N VAL A 51 -5.20 -4.77 -12.18
CA VAL A 51 -6.06 -3.87 -12.96
C VAL A 51 -6.85 -2.94 -12.05
N GLU A 52 -7.43 -3.46 -10.98
CA GLU A 52 -8.16 -2.63 -10.00
C GLU A 52 -7.24 -1.67 -9.25
N TYR A 53 -6.02 -2.10 -8.91
CA TYR A 53 -5.00 -1.23 -8.33
C TYR A 53 -4.70 -0.05 -9.26
N GLN A 54 -4.42 -0.32 -10.53
CA GLN A 54 -4.12 0.74 -11.50
C GLN A 54 -5.33 1.65 -11.73
N ARG A 55 -6.54 1.08 -11.78
CA ARG A 55 -7.78 1.87 -11.86
C ARG A 55 -7.90 2.79 -10.65
N LEU A 56 -7.70 2.30 -9.44
CA LEU A 56 -7.84 3.08 -8.21
C LEU A 56 -6.67 4.06 -8.04
N PHE A 57 -5.47 3.56 -7.77
CA PHE A 57 -4.33 4.38 -7.36
C PHE A 57 -3.58 5.03 -8.53
N GLY A 58 -3.58 4.39 -9.70
CA GLY A 58 -2.92 4.93 -10.88
C GLY A 58 -3.67 6.11 -11.51
N PHE A 59 -5.01 6.14 -11.43
CA PHE A 59 -5.82 7.11 -12.16
C PHE A 59 -6.83 7.90 -11.34
N ASN A 60 -7.46 7.31 -10.32
CA ASN A 60 -8.64 7.92 -9.70
C ASN A 60 -8.40 8.46 -8.29
N LEU A 61 -7.53 7.82 -7.51
CA LEU A 61 -7.34 8.10 -6.10
C LEU A 61 -5.85 7.97 -5.73
N PRO A 62 -5.03 8.99 -6.00
CA PRO A 62 -3.62 8.95 -5.65
C PRO A 62 -3.44 8.79 -4.12
N PRO A 63 -2.72 7.77 -3.62
CA PRO A 63 -2.69 7.39 -2.21
C PRO A 63 -1.73 8.24 -1.37
N TYR A 64 -1.74 9.56 -1.57
CA TYR A 64 -0.85 10.49 -0.85
C TYR A 64 -1.65 11.33 0.15
N GLU A 65 -1.18 11.38 1.41
CA GLU A 65 -1.81 12.12 2.52
C GLU A 65 -2.18 13.57 2.12
N SER A 66 -1.26 14.25 1.42
CA SER A 66 -1.40 15.66 1.05
C SER A 66 -2.63 15.95 0.17
N VAL A 67 -3.10 14.98 -0.61
CA VAL A 67 -4.31 15.12 -1.44
C VAL A 67 -5.56 15.26 -0.56
N PHE A 68 -5.55 14.68 0.64
CA PHE A 68 -6.72 14.62 1.52
C PHE A 68 -6.68 15.62 2.65
N VAL A 69 -5.50 15.97 3.17
CA VAL A 69 -5.37 16.79 4.39
C VAL A 69 -5.00 18.24 4.10
N ASP A 70 -4.30 18.52 3.00
CA ASP A 70 -3.93 19.89 2.66
C ASP A 70 -5.06 20.57 1.87
N PRO A 71 -5.40 21.84 2.15
CA PRO A 71 -6.51 22.54 1.48
C PRO A 71 -6.37 22.66 -0.04
N THR A 72 -5.15 22.54 -0.56
CA THR A 72 -4.88 22.60 -2.00
C THR A 72 -5.19 21.30 -2.72
N ALA A 73 -5.33 20.18 -1.99
CA ALA A 73 -5.45 18.83 -2.54
C ALA A 73 -4.34 18.47 -3.55
N MET A 74 -3.15 19.06 -3.39
CA MET A 74 -2.02 18.88 -4.28
C MET A 74 -0.99 17.90 -3.71
N LEU A 75 -0.25 17.25 -4.61
CA LEU A 75 0.98 16.53 -4.26
C LEU A 75 2.05 17.52 -3.78
N LEU A 76 2.98 17.03 -2.96
CA LEU A 76 4.10 17.82 -2.43
C LEU A 76 3.67 19.07 -1.63
N ALA A 77 2.45 19.06 -1.08
CA ALA A 77 1.95 20.11 -0.20
C ALA A 77 2.50 19.93 1.24
N PRO A 78 2.25 20.85 2.19
CA PRO A 78 2.90 20.88 3.50
C PRO A 78 2.88 19.58 4.31
N ALA A 79 1.88 18.71 4.15
CA ALA A 79 1.90 17.38 4.77
C ALA A 79 3.09 16.53 4.33
N THR A 80 3.51 16.63 3.07
CA THR A 80 4.69 15.93 2.54
C THR A 80 5.96 16.38 3.26
N GLU A 81 6.15 17.68 3.46
CA GLU A 81 7.32 18.22 4.16
C GLU A 81 7.37 17.75 5.62
N ARG A 82 6.22 17.68 6.28
CA ARG A 82 6.10 17.16 7.65
C ARG A 82 6.57 15.71 7.74
N VAL A 83 6.10 14.84 6.83
CA VAL A 83 6.51 13.43 6.78
C VAL A 83 8.01 13.31 6.49
N GLN A 84 8.53 14.08 5.53
CA GLN A 84 9.97 14.12 5.25
C GLN A 84 10.81 14.55 6.46
N GLN A 85 10.32 15.48 7.28
CA GLN A 85 11.01 15.88 8.51
C GLN A 85 11.02 14.75 9.54
N VAL A 86 9.92 14.01 9.70
CA VAL A 86 9.85 12.84 10.59
C VAL A 86 10.83 11.75 10.15
N TYR A 87 10.90 11.45 8.86
CA TYR A 87 11.87 10.47 8.32
C TYR A 87 13.32 10.92 8.55
N ARG A 88 13.63 12.18 8.30
CA ARG A 88 14.95 12.74 8.60
C ARG A 88 15.31 12.66 10.08
N GLN A 89 14.37 12.95 10.98
CA GLN A 89 14.58 12.81 12.44
C GLN A 89 14.81 11.35 12.85
N ALA A 90 14.21 10.40 12.12
CA ALA A 90 14.43 8.97 12.33
C ALA A 90 15.75 8.45 11.69
N GLY A 91 16.52 9.29 11.00
CA GLY A 91 17.79 8.92 10.35
C GLY A 91 17.65 8.34 8.96
N TRP A 92 16.51 8.54 8.29
CA TRP A 92 16.25 8.06 6.93
C TRP A 92 16.59 9.19 5.94
N THR A 93 17.17 8.83 4.78
CA THR A 93 17.62 9.76 3.73
C THR A 93 16.89 9.53 2.43
#